data_AF-A0AA88P579-F1
#
_entry.id   AF-A0AA88P579-F1
#
_cell.length_a   1.000
_cell.length_b   1.000
_cell.length_c   1.000
_cell.angle_alpha   90.00
_cell.angle_beta   90.00
_cell.angle_gamma   90.00
#
_symmetry.space_group_name_H-M   'P 1'
#
loop_
_entity.id
_entity.type
_entity.pdbx_description
1 polymer ?
#
loop_
_entity_poly.entity_id
_entity_poly.type
_entity_poly.pdbx_seq_one_letter_code
_entity_poly.pdbx_strand_id
1 'polypeptide(L)'
;MADSKELVLSDTACSPEFIQELLPSSERTALLYHLSYLCLGSFPKLERLIRKQALETQLLFGSSEATLLKCVGTSNNLVKSLLPSLKVAAEKNKPQLALKFLEKAKEWISDIIKDVKEIVQRYDKHNSDVAKSTSDIISEKEETEKKKQQQTSEMEALQKIVDGLETNLQNINKELEDSEKKIEKKNAEIQTFISSITNTKDEQMMQTPAGMPMMGSSVAIFSMMVPFVENIMSYICKMVTATSQESMVKTLQTGLSELTSEKQRLKEHECVSHLNEVQMCLSQIQQILVQLQKFWEKVGSLLDTLKQRTFAGEDWIDELADLKEQFLESIDAAKEGWTHFGISCMKANNIFSIQSNQAYKFLEISPSSLSKEDWEKEYNNVKEKLEKIRPNTVNHKAITQ
;
A
#
# COMPACT_ATOMS: atom_id res chain seq x y z
N MET A 1 -26.23 -42.69 -38.39
CA MET A 1 -26.75 -41.32 -38.55
C MET A 1 -26.90 -40.71 -37.17
N ALA A 2 -25.87 -39.98 -36.73
CA ALA A 2 -25.94 -39.15 -35.53
C ALA A 2 -26.36 -37.75 -35.99
N ASP A 3 -27.34 -37.18 -35.32
CA ASP A 3 -27.96 -35.89 -35.64
C ASP A 3 -26.88 -34.80 -35.73
N SER A 4 -26.63 -34.24 -36.92
CA SER A 4 -25.62 -33.19 -37.14
C SER A 4 -25.99 -31.85 -36.47
N LYS A 5 -27.12 -31.82 -35.75
CA LYS A 5 -27.60 -30.69 -34.95
C LYS A 5 -26.98 -30.62 -33.55
N GLU A 6 -26.26 -31.64 -33.09
CA GLU A 6 -25.61 -31.61 -31.78
C GLU A 6 -24.26 -30.85 -31.75
N LEU A 7 -23.80 -30.39 -32.92
CA LEU A 7 -22.59 -29.58 -33.09
C LEU A 7 -22.89 -28.07 -33.21
N VAL A 8 -24.10 -27.66 -32.84
CA VAL A 8 -24.34 -26.26 -32.47
C VAL A 8 -23.49 -26.03 -31.23
N LEU A 9 -22.43 -25.24 -31.39
CA LEU A 9 -21.70 -24.60 -30.31
C LEU A 9 -22.73 -23.91 -29.43
N SER A 10 -23.21 -24.61 -28.40
CA SER A 10 -24.10 -24.03 -27.40
C SER A 10 -23.44 -22.74 -26.92
N ASP A 11 -24.16 -21.63 -27.08
CA ASP A 11 -23.82 -20.20 -26.92
C ASP A 11 -23.06 -19.79 -25.64
N THR A 12 -22.65 -20.72 -24.79
CA THR A 12 -22.05 -20.47 -23.49
C THR A 12 -20.53 -20.64 -23.44
N ALA A 13 -19.90 -21.33 -24.40
CA ALA A 13 -18.48 -21.69 -24.26
C ALA A 13 -17.47 -20.64 -24.77
N CYS A 14 -17.92 -19.63 -25.49
CA CYS A 14 -17.01 -18.62 -26.08
C CYS A 14 -17.72 -17.29 -26.32
N SER A 15 -18.55 -16.89 -25.36
CA SER A 15 -19.10 -15.54 -25.41
C SER A 15 -18.06 -14.55 -24.88
N PRO A 16 -17.94 -13.34 -25.45
CA PRO A 16 -17.04 -12.29 -24.95
C PRO A 16 -17.37 -11.82 -23.52
N GLU A 17 -18.43 -12.35 -22.90
CA GLU A 17 -18.89 -11.95 -21.57
C GLU A 17 -17.84 -12.18 -20.48
N PHE A 18 -16.97 -13.20 -20.58
CA PHE A 18 -15.92 -13.41 -19.56
C PHE A 18 -14.91 -12.25 -19.50
N ILE A 19 -14.74 -11.49 -20.59
CA ILE A 19 -13.86 -10.30 -20.63
C ILE A 19 -14.52 -9.13 -19.90
N GLN A 20 -15.86 -9.09 -19.83
CA GLN A 20 -16.58 -8.02 -19.16
C GLN A 20 -16.28 -7.98 -17.66
N GLU A 21 -15.97 -9.12 -17.06
CA GLU A 21 -15.59 -9.23 -15.65
C GLU A 21 -14.08 -9.04 -15.41
N LEU A 22 -13.28 -9.16 -16.47
CA LEU A 22 -11.81 -9.03 -16.38
C LEU A 22 -11.38 -7.59 -16.10
N LEU A 23 -11.90 -6.63 -16.88
CA LEU A 23 -11.57 -5.21 -16.72
C LEU A 23 -11.86 -4.71 -15.29
N PRO A 24 -13.11 -4.81 -14.78
CA PRO A 24 -13.42 -4.31 -13.44
C PRO A 24 -12.60 -5.04 -12.37
N SER A 25 -12.41 -6.35 -12.46
CA SER A 25 -11.60 -7.09 -11.48
C SER A 25 -10.14 -6.63 -11.48
N SER A 26 -9.56 -6.38 -12.66
CA SER A 26 -8.16 -5.96 -12.78
C SER A 26 -7.94 -4.53 -12.28
N GLU A 27 -8.83 -3.58 -12.61
CA GLU A 27 -8.77 -2.20 -12.15
C GLU A 27 -8.98 -2.09 -10.64
N ARG A 28 -9.99 -2.81 -10.09
CA ARG A 28 -10.22 -2.86 -8.64
C ARG A 28 -9.01 -3.38 -7.91
N THR A 29 -8.37 -4.44 -8.42
CA THR A 29 -7.18 -5.02 -7.79
C THR A 29 -6.09 -3.97 -7.57
N ALA A 30 -5.76 -3.18 -8.61
CA ALA A 30 -4.75 -2.13 -8.50
C ALA A 30 -5.16 -1.01 -7.53
N LEU A 31 -6.43 -0.56 -7.59
CA LEU A 31 -6.94 0.48 -6.70
C LEU A 31 -6.97 0.04 -5.23
N LEU A 32 -7.34 -1.21 -4.96
CA LEU A 32 -7.36 -1.78 -3.61
C LEU A 32 -5.95 -1.94 -3.03
N TYR A 33 -4.98 -2.36 -3.86
CA TYR A 33 -3.58 -2.33 -3.46
C TYR A 33 -3.11 -0.89 -3.19
N HIS A 34 -3.53 0.08 -4.00
CA HIS A 34 -3.17 1.47 -3.80
C HIS A 34 -3.72 2.02 -2.48
N LEU A 35 -5.01 1.80 -2.16
CA LEU A 35 -5.58 2.19 -0.87
C LEU A 35 -4.84 1.50 0.29
N SER A 36 -4.58 0.20 0.17
CA SER A 36 -3.87 -0.55 1.22
C SER A 36 -2.46 0.00 1.44
N TYR A 37 -1.77 0.35 0.35
CA TYR A 37 -0.45 0.94 0.37
C TYR A 37 -0.46 2.34 0.99
N LEU A 38 -1.44 3.19 0.65
CA LEU A 38 -1.60 4.51 1.27
C LEU A 38 -1.85 4.40 2.79
N CYS A 39 -2.71 3.48 3.23
CA CYS A 39 -3.02 3.27 4.65
C CYS A 39 -1.82 2.73 5.44
N LEU A 40 -1.07 1.78 4.87
CA LEU A 40 -0.03 1.05 5.60
C LEU A 40 1.41 1.50 5.29
N GLY A 41 1.58 2.45 4.37
CA GLY A 41 2.89 2.96 3.95
C GLY A 41 3.64 3.76 5.02
N SER A 42 3.03 4.04 6.16
CA SER A 42 3.73 4.59 7.34
C SER A 42 4.40 3.51 8.19
N PHE A 43 4.19 2.22 7.90
CA PHE A 43 4.77 1.10 8.65
C PHE A 43 5.75 0.34 7.75
N PRO A 44 7.07 0.47 7.93
CA PRO A 44 8.07 -0.07 7.01
C PRO A 44 7.92 -1.56 6.69
N LYS A 45 7.52 -2.38 7.68
CA LYS A 45 7.27 -3.81 7.46
C LYS A 45 6.01 -4.07 6.62
N LEU A 46 4.91 -3.40 6.94
CA LEU A 46 3.63 -3.58 6.23
C LEU A 46 3.71 -3.03 4.81
N GLU A 47 4.37 -1.88 4.63
CA GLU A 47 4.67 -1.29 3.33
C GLU A 47 5.41 -2.29 2.43
N ARG A 48 6.46 -2.94 2.97
CA ARG A 48 7.23 -3.97 2.24
C ARG A 48 6.35 -5.16 1.84
N LEU A 49 5.49 -5.63 2.74
CA LEU A 49 4.58 -6.75 2.46
C LEU A 49 3.61 -6.39 1.33
N ILE A 50 2.94 -5.25 1.41
CA ILE A 50 1.97 -4.82 0.38
C ILE A 50 2.66 -4.54 -0.95
N ARG A 51 3.79 -3.82 -0.94
CA ARG A 51 4.56 -3.53 -2.16
C ARG A 51 4.97 -4.84 -2.84
N LYS A 52 5.45 -5.83 -2.08
CA LYS A 52 5.80 -7.15 -2.64
C LYS A 52 4.59 -7.80 -3.33
N GLN A 53 3.44 -7.83 -2.69
CA GLN A 53 2.25 -8.47 -3.25
C GLN A 53 1.69 -7.72 -4.47
N ALA A 54 1.72 -6.38 -4.44
CA ALA A 54 1.33 -5.55 -5.57
C ALA A 54 2.27 -5.75 -6.78
N LEU A 55 3.59 -5.83 -6.56
CA LEU A 55 4.57 -6.10 -7.61
C LEU A 55 4.41 -7.49 -8.23
N GLU A 56 4.20 -8.53 -7.42
CA GLU A 56 3.94 -9.87 -7.96
C GLU A 56 2.65 -9.89 -8.78
N THR A 57 1.60 -9.17 -8.35
CA THR A 57 0.37 -9.02 -9.13
C THR A 57 0.62 -8.32 -10.47
N GLN A 58 1.42 -7.26 -10.48
CA GLN A 58 1.82 -6.55 -11.71
C GLN A 58 2.55 -7.49 -12.69
N LEU A 59 3.51 -8.29 -12.19
CA LEU A 59 4.23 -9.29 -13.00
C LEU A 59 3.31 -10.39 -13.51
N LEU A 60 2.34 -10.79 -12.70
CA LEU A 60 1.34 -11.79 -13.06
C LEU A 60 0.45 -11.28 -14.20
N PHE A 61 0.04 -10.01 -14.15
CA PHE A 61 -0.67 -9.37 -15.26
C PHE A 61 0.16 -9.31 -16.54
N GLY A 62 1.46 -8.99 -16.47
CA GLY A 62 2.34 -9.06 -17.64
C GLY A 62 2.50 -10.48 -18.20
N SER A 63 2.46 -11.50 -17.33
CA SER A 63 2.51 -12.91 -17.75
C SER A 63 1.19 -13.35 -18.43
N SER A 64 0.05 -12.88 -17.91
CA SER A 64 -1.28 -13.07 -18.52
C SER A 64 -1.40 -12.38 -19.88
N GLU A 65 -0.87 -11.15 -20.00
CA GLU A 65 -0.75 -10.40 -21.25
C GLU A 65 -0.03 -11.24 -22.31
N ALA A 66 1.17 -11.75 -22.00
CA ALA A 66 1.95 -12.56 -22.93
C ALA A 66 1.21 -13.84 -23.38
N THR A 67 0.50 -14.49 -22.47
CA THR A 67 -0.29 -15.70 -22.76
C THR A 67 -1.46 -15.39 -23.72
N LEU A 68 -2.15 -14.27 -23.50
CA LEU A 68 -3.23 -13.84 -24.40
C LEU A 68 -2.69 -13.40 -25.77
N LEU A 69 -1.50 -12.80 -25.83
CA LEU A 69 -0.87 -12.47 -27.10
C LEU A 69 -0.56 -13.74 -27.92
N LYS A 70 -0.16 -14.84 -27.28
CA LYS A 70 -0.03 -16.14 -27.94
C LYS A 70 -1.37 -16.68 -28.44
N CYS A 71 -2.45 -16.49 -27.69
CA CYS A 71 -3.81 -16.84 -28.13
C CYS A 71 -4.23 -16.05 -29.39
N VAL A 72 -3.96 -14.74 -29.42
CA VAL A 72 -4.17 -13.88 -30.59
C VAL A 72 -3.35 -14.39 -31.78
N GLY A 73 -2.05 -14.63 -31.59
CA GLY A 73 -1.16 -15.11 -32.64
C GLY A 73 -1.62 -16.45 -33.23
N THR A 74 -2.05 -17.37 -32.36
CA THR A 74 -2.55 -18.68 -32.77
C THR A 74 -3.87 -18.58 -33.53
N SER A 75 -4.83 -17.79 -33.05
CA SER A 75 -6.06 -17.50 -33.78
C SER A 75 -5.76 -16.93 -35.18
N ASN A 76 -4.85 -15.95 -35.27
CA ASN A 76 -4.45 -15.36 -36.54
C ASN A 76 -3.78 -16.39 -37.48
N ASN A 77 -2.95 -17.29 -36.95
CA ASN A 77 -2.37 -18.39 -37.70
C ASN A 77 -3.43 -19.38 -38.20
N LEU A 78 -4.43 -19.69 -37.38
CA LEU A 78 -5.55 -20.55 -37.78
C LEU A 78 -6.34 -19.92 -38.94
N VAL A 79 -6.70 -18.64 -38.82
CA VAL A 79 -7.52 -17.91 -39.80
C VAL A 79 -6.78 -17.66 -41.12
N LYS A 80 -5.51 -17.23 -41.07
CA LYS A 80 -4.77 -16.78 -42.25
C LYS A 80 -4.00 -17.90 -42.95
N SER A 81 -3.65 -18.97 -42.25
CA SER A 81 -2.79 -20.02 -42.79
C SER A 81 -3.43 -21.40 -42.73
N LEU A 82 -3.83 -21.86 -41.53
CA LEU A 82 -4.23 -23.26 -41.35
C LEU A 82 -5.55 -23.58 -42.04
N LEU A 83 -6.61 -22.81 -41.77
CA LEU A 83 -7.94 -23.04 -42.34
C LEU A 83 -7.95 -22.93 -43.88
N PRO A 84 -7.33 -21.91 -44.51
CA PRO A 84 -7.19 -21.87 -45.97
C PRO A 84 -6.42 -23.08 -46.54
N SER A 85 -5.34 -23.49 -45.88
CA SER A 85 -4.54 -24.63 -46.34
C SER A 85 -5.30 -25.95 -46.19
N LEU A 86 -6.07 -26.10 -45.11
CA LEU A 86 -6.96 -27.24 -44.87
C LEU A 86 -8.08 -27.30 -45.91
N LYS A 87 -8.66 -26.15 -46.26
CA LYS A 87 -9.67 -26.02 -47.33
C LYS A 87 -9.13 -26.54 -48.66
N VAL A 88 -7.96 -26.06 -49.08
CA VAL A 88 -7.31 -26.48 -50.33
C VAL A 88 -6.94 -27.96 -50.30
N ALA A 89 -6.50 -28.49 -49.16
CA ALA A 89 -6.19 -29.91 -49.01
C ALA A 89 -7.45 -30.78 -49.17
N ALA A 90 -8.58 -30.37 -48.59
CA ALA A 90 -9.85 -31.06 -48.72
C ALA A 90 -10.44 -30.95 -50.14
N GLU A 91 -10.40 -29.78 -50.77
CA GLU A 91 -10.82 -29.57 -52.17
C GLU A 91 -10.07 -30.50 -53.13
N LYS A 92 -8.77 -30.69 -52.90
CA LYS A 92 -7.90 -31.52 -53.74
C LYS A 92 -7.82 -32.98 -53.31
N ASN A 93 -8.65 -33.42 -52.37
CA ASN A 93 -8.66 -34.78 -51.83
C ASN A 93 -7.25 -35.23 -51.38
N LYS A 94 -6.54 -34.38 -50.63
CA LYS A 94 -5.19 -34.64 -50.09
C LYS A 94 -5.24 -34.87 -48.56
N PRO A 95 -5.76 -36.01 -48.08
CA PRO A 95 -5.97 -36.27 -46.65
C PRO A 95 -4.66 -36.26 -45.85
N GLN A 96 -3.57 -36.78 -46.42
CA GLN A 96 -2.25 -36.77 -45.77
C GLN A 96 -1.71 -35.35 -45.54
N LEU A 97 -2.06 -34.41 -46.41
CA LEU A 97 -1.69 -33.00 -46.25
C LEU A 97 -2.58 -32.31 -45.21
N ALA A 98 -3.89 -32.60 -45.20
CA ALA A 98 -4.82 -32.14 -44.18
C ALA A 98 -4.39 -32.58 -42.77
N LEU A 99 -4.01 -33.85 -42.60
CA LEU A 99 -3.47 -34.40 -41.35
C LEU A 99 -2.26 -33.61 -40.84
N LYS A 100 -1.29 -33.30 -41.72
CA LYS A 100 -0.11 -32.50 -41.34
C LYS A 100 -0.47 -31.10 -40.86
N PHE A 101 -1.50 -30.47 -41.44
CA PHE A 101 -1.98 -29.18 -40.95
C PHE A 101 -2.63 -29.30 -39.58
N LEU A 102 -3.46 -30.33 -39.35
CA LEU A 102 -4.07 -30.55 -38.04
C LEU A 102 -3.03 -30.85 -36.94
N GLU A 103 -1.98 -31.61 -37.24
CA GLU A 103 -0.87 -31.81 -36.28
C GLU A 103 -0.20 -30.49 -35.89
N LYS A 104 0.01 -29.60 -36.86
CA LYS A 104 0.58 -28.28 -36.58
C LYS A 104 -0.31 -27.42 -35.69
N ALA A 105 -1.63 -27.46 -35.89
CA ALA A 105 -2.57 -26.81 -34.97
C ALA A 105 -2.48 -27.41 -33.56
N LYS A 106 -2.31 -28.73 -33.46
CA LYS A 106 -2.22 -29.43 -32.18
C LYS A 106 -0.98 -29.01 -31.38
N GLU A 107 0.16 -28.84 -32.04
CA GLU A 107 1.38 -28.30 -31.41
C GLU A 107 1.12 -26.92 -30.80
N TRP A 108 0.54 -25.99 -31.59
CA TRP A 108 0.20 -24.65 -31.09
C TRP A 108 -0.77 -24.66 -29.92
N ILE A 109 -1.82 -25.48 -29.98
CA ILE A 109 -2.82 -25.59 -28.91
C ILE A 109 -2.18 -26.17 -27.65
N SER A 110 -1.31 -27.17 -27.79
CA SER A 110 -0.63 -27.81 -26.65
C SER A 110 0.27 -26.83 -25.91
N ASP A 111 1.00 -25.98 -26.65
CA ASP A 111 1.82 -24.92 -26.07
C ASP A 111 0.98 -23.91 -25.28
N ILE A 112 -0.17 -23.49 -25.82
CA ILE A 112 -1.08 -22.59 -25.10
C ILE A 112 -1.66 -23.23 -23.85
N ILE A 113 -2.11 -24.49 -23.92
CA ILE A 113 -2.64 -25.21 -22.74
C ILE A 113 -1.59 -25.22 -21.62
N LYS A 114 -0.33 -25.49 -21.97
CA LYS A 114 0.77 -25.49 -21.02
C LYS A 114 0.96 -24.10 -20.38
N ASP A 115 1.04 -23.05 -21.19
CA ASP A 115 1.22 -21.69 -20.69
C ASP A 115 0.04 -21.23 -19.81
N VAL A 116 -1.20 -21.53 -20.23
CA VAL A 116 -2.40 -21.19 -19.45
C VAL A 116 -2.43 -21.95 -18.13
N LYS A 117 -2.02 -23.22 -18.12
CA LYS A 117 -1.90 -24.00 -16.88
C LYS A 117 -0.85 -23.42 -15.93
N GLU A 118 0.30 -23.02 -16.44
CA GLU A 118 1.37 -22.39 -15.65
C GLU A 118 0.89 -21.07 -15.04
N ILE A 119 0.19 -20.22 -15.79
CA ILE A 119 -0.33 -18.95 -15.24
C ILE A 119 -1.42 -19.19 -14.20
N VAL A 120 -2.34 -20.14 -14.41
CA VAL A 120 -3.37 -20.51 -13.42
C VAL A 120 -2.73 -20.94 -12.10
N GLN A 121 -1.67 -21.77 -12.15
CA GLN A 121 -0.94 -22.19 -10.96
C GLN A 121 -0.24 -21.02 -10.25
N ARG A 122 0.28 -20.05 -11.01
CA ARG A 122 0.86 -18.83 -10.42
C ARG A 122 -0.19 -17.97 -9.73
N TYR A 123 -1.40 -17.83 -10.29
CA TYR A 123 -2.52 -17.15 -9.60
C TYR A 123 -2.91 -17.87 -8.31
N ASP A 124 -3.01 -19.20 -8.32
CA ASP A 124 -3.36 -20.00 -7.14
C ASP A 124 -2.36 -19.79 -6.00
N LYS A 125 -1.06 -19.85 -6.34
CA LYS A 125 0.03 -19.59 -5.41
C LYS A 125 -0.02 -18.15 -4.89
N HIS A 126 -0.18 -17.18 -5.79
CA HIS A 126 -0.20 -15.77 -5.43
C HIS A 126 -1.40 -15.43 -4.54
N ASN A 127 -2.59 -15.97 -4.82
CA ASN A 127 -3.76 -15.85 -3.96
C ASN A 127 -3.48 -16.36 -2.54
N SER A 128 -2.83 -17.51 -2.42
CA SER A 128 -2.42 -18.07 -1.13
C SER A 128 -1.40 -17.17 -0.41
N ASP A 129 -0.45 -16.60 -1.15
CA ASP A 129 0.55 -15.67 -0.61
C ASP A 129 -0.07 -14.33 -0.15
N VAL A 130 -1.07 -13.83 -0.87
CA VAL A 130 -1.86 -12.64 -0.47
C VAL A 130 -2.69 -12.93 0.78
N ALA A 131 -3.34 -14.09 0.86
CA ALA A 131 -4.08 -14.51 2.06
C ALA A 131 -3.19 -14.59 3.29
N LYS A 132 -2.02 -15.23 3.14
CA LYS A 132 -1.00 -15.29 4.19
C LYS A 132 -0.52 -13.89 4.58
N SER A 133 -0.18 -13.04 3.60
CA SER A 133 0.28 -11.67 3.88
C SER A 133 -0.79 -10.83 4.56
N THR A 134 -2.07 -11.06 4.24
CA THR A 134 -3.20 -10.40 4.91
C THR A 134 -3.25 -10.80 6.39
N SER A 135 -3.07 -12.08 6.71
CA SER A 135 -2.94 -12.55 8.10
C SER A 135 -1.73 -11.98 8.82
N ASP A 136 -0.57 -11.92 8.15
CA ASP A 136 0.66 -11.34 8.69
C ASP A 136 0.48 -9.84 8.97
N ILE A 137 -0.21 -9.12 8.07
CA ILE A 137 -0.55 -7.69 8.23
C ILE A 137 -1.49 -7.47 9.41
N ILE A 138 -2.52 -8.31 9.60
CA ILE A 138 -3.42 -8.24 10.76
C ILE A 138 -2.60 -8.40 12.05
N SER A 139 -1.75 -9.44 12.10
CA SER A 139 -0.96 -9.76 13.29
C SER A 139 0.04 -8.65 13.64
N GLU A 140 0.80 -8.14 12.66
CA GLU A 140 1.76 -7.05 12.86
C GLU A 140 1.05 -5.72 13.16
N LYS A 141 -0.14 -5.46 12.60
CA LYS A 141 -0.97 -4.30 12.96
C LYS A 141 -1.39 -4.37 14.43
N GLU A 142 -1.90 -5.52 14.89
CA GLU A 142 -2.26 -5.71 16.30
C GLU A 142 -1.07 -5.56 17.24
N GLU A 143 0.10 -6.11 16.88
CA GLU A 143 1.32 -5.96 17.67
C GLU A 143 1.78 -4.50 17.72
N THR A 144 1.74 -3.80 16.59
CA THR A 144 2.12 -2.38 16.51
C THR A 144 1.18 -1.51 17.33
N GLU A 145 -0.13 -1.77 17.28
CA GLU A 145 -1.11 -1.02 18.07
C GLU A 145 -0.94 -1.29 19.58
N LYS A 146 -0.66 -2.54 19.98
CA LYS A 146 -0.35 -2.88 21.39
C LYS A 146 0.89 -2.15 21.89
N LYS A 147 1.99 -2.17 21.12
CA LYS A 147 3.23 -1.43 21.46
C LYS A 147 2.96 0.06 21.57
N LYS A 148 2.17 0.62 20.65
CA LYS A 148 1.82 2.03 20.64
C LYS A 148 0.92 2.40 21.82
N GLN A 149 -0.03 1.55 22.20
CA GLN A 149 -0.88 1.78 23.36
C GLN A 149 -0.06 1.76 24.66
N GLN A 150 0.89 0.81 24.79
CA GLN A 150 1.83 0.80 25.91
C GLN A 150 2.66 2.08 25.96
N GLN A 151 3.27 2.49 24.84
CA GLN A 151 4.03 3.74 24.74
C GLN A 151 3.16 4.96 25.05
N THR A 152 1.90 4.99 24.62
CA THR A 152 0.96 6.08 24.92
C THR A 152 0.68 6.16 26.42
N SER A 153 0.45 5.02 27.09
CA SER A 153 0.24 4.99 28.54
C SER A 153 1.48 5.41 29.33
N GLU A 154 2.68 4.98 28.89
CA GLU A 154 3.95 5.46 29.45
C GLU A 154 4.10 6.97 29.26
N MET A 155 3.69 7.48 28.09
CA MET A 155 3.74 8.91 27.75
C MET A 155 2.74 9.74 28.58
N GLU A 156 1.51 9.26 28.80
CA GLU A 156 0.55 9.89 29.71
C GLU A 156 1.06 9.93 31.15
N ALA A 157 1.77 8.89 31.59
CA ALA A 157 2.41 8.87 32.89
C ALA A 157 3.55 9.92 32.98
N LEU A 158 4.38 10.03 31.95
CA LEU A 158 5.42 11.05 31.85
C LEU A 158 4.82 12.47 31.76
N GLN A 159 3.71 12.66 31.05
CA GLN A 159 3.01 13.94 30.98
C GLN A 159 2.57 14.41 32.37
N LYS A 160 1.99 13.52 33.17
CA LYS A 160 1.63 13.84 34.57
C LYS A 160 2.84 14.23 35.41
N ILE A 161 3.99 13.60 35.17
CA ILE A 161 5.25 13.97 35.86
C ILE A 161 5.70 15.36 35.41
N VAL A 162 5.65 15.67 34.11
CA VAL A 162 5.99 16.98 33.56
C VAL A 162 5.06 18.08 34.11
N ASP A 163 3.74 17.87 34.09
CA ASP A 163 2.77 18.82 34.62
C ASP A 163 3.01 19.10 36.12
N GLY A 164 3.37 18.04 36.87
CA GLY A 164 3.75 18.15 38.27
C GLY A 164 5.04 18.95 38.48
N LEU A 165 6.05 18.74 37.64
CA LEU A 165 7.31 19.51 37.68
C LEU A 165 7.09 20.98 37.29
N GLU A 166 6.24 21.26 36.31
CA GLU A 166 5.90 22.62 35.88
C GLU A 166 5.14 23.36 36.99
N THR A 167 4.19 22.69 37.65
CA THR A 167 3.49 23.23 38.83
C THR A 167 4.46 23.53 39.97
N ASN A 168 5.42 22.63 40.23
CA ASN A 168 6.45 22.84 41.25
C ASN A 168 7.36 24.02 40.90
N LEU A 169 7.77 24.17 39.63
CA LEU A 169 8.56 25.30 39.16
C LEU A 169 7.80 26.61 39.35
N GLN A 170 6.52 26.67 38.99
CA GLN A 170 5.68 27.86 39.21
C GLN A 170 5.59 28.22 40.71
N ASN A 171 5.42 27.23 41.58
CA ASN A 171 5.39 27.44 43.02
C ASN A 171 6.73 27.98 43.56
N ILE A 172 7.86 27.37 43.17
CA ILE A 172 9.20 27.82 43.57
C ILE A 172 9.45 29.25 43.08
N ASN A 173 9.06 29.57 41.84
CA ASN A 173 9.25 30.91 41.29
C ASN A 173 8.44 31.96 42.07
N LYS A 174 7.23 31.61 42.51
CA LYS A 174 6.40 32.47 43.36
C LYS A 174 7.01 32.66 44.76
N GLU A 175 7.51 31.59 45.38
CA GLU A 175 8.22 31.67 46.67
C GLU A 175 9.50 32.52 46.57
N LEU A 176 10.18 32.47 45.43
CA LEU A 176 11.35 33.28 45.12
C LEU A 176 10.97 34.77 45.03
N GLU A 177 9.93 35.11 44.25
CA GLU A 177 9.43 36.49 44.16
C GLU A 177 9.02 37.06 45.53
N ASP A 178 8.37 36.25 46.36
CA ASP A 178 7.97 36.68 47.71
C ASP A 178 9.18 36.90 48.63
N SER A 179 10.23 36.08 48.46
CA SER A 179 11.49 36.23 49.19
C SER A 179 12.26 37.47 48.72
N GLU A 180 12.28 37.74 47.41
CA GLU A 180 12.90 38.93 46.82
C GLU A 180 12.23 40.21 47.34
N LYS A 181 10.90 40.27 47.36
CA LYS A 181 10.14 41.39 47.96
C LYS A 181 10.48 41.61 49.45
N LYS A 182 10.67 40.53 50.22
CA LYS A 182 11.10 40.63 51.63
C LYS A 182 12.51 41.20 51.76
N ILE A 183 13.43 40.79 50.88
CA ILE A 183 14.81 41.29 50.84
C ILE A 183 14.79 42.78 50.49
N GLU A 184 14.05 43.20 49.46
CA GLU A 184 13.92 44.61 49.08
C GLU A 184 13.37 45.45 50.23
N LYS A 185 12.31 44.98 50.91
CA LYS A 185 11.75 45.65 52.08
C LYS A 185 12.78 45.81 53.21
N LYS A 186 13.50 44.74 53.54
CA LYS A 186 14.54 44.77 54.59
C LYS A 186 15.71 45.67 54.20
N ASN A 187 16.08 45.70 52.92
CA ASN A 187 17.11 46.59 52.40
C ASN A 187 16.69 48.07 52.53
N ALA A 188 15.42 48.38 52.23
CA ALA A 188 14.88 49.73 52.43
C ALA A 188 14.86 50.14 53.92
N GLU A 189 14.53 49.22 54.84
CA GLU A 189 14.61 49.44 56.28
C GLU A 189 16.06 49.75 56.74
N ILE A 190 17.04 48.99 56.23
CA ILE A 190 18.46 49.21 56.50
C ILE A 190 18.91 50.59 55.98
N GLN A 191 18.55 50.95 54.75
CA GLN A 191 18.88 52.27 54.19
C GLN A 191 18.29 53.41 55.03
N THR A 192 17.04 53.27 55.46
CA THR A 192 16.37 54.23 56.35
C THR A 192 17.11 54.36 57.69
N PHE A 193 17.53 53.24 58.27
CA PHE A 193 18.32 53.21 59.51
C PHE A 193 19.68 53.88 59.33
N ILE A 194 20.40 53.58 58.24
CA ILE A 194 21.66 54.24 57.89
C ILE A 194 21.47 55.75 57.77
N SER A 195 20.43 56.21 57.05
CA SER A 195 20.13 57.65 56.94
C SER A 195 19.84 58.28 58.31
N SER A 196 19.14 57.57 59.21
CA SER A 196 18.83 58.09 60.55
C SER A 196 20.07 58.31 61.43
N ILE A 197 21.08 57.44 61.31
CA ILE A 197 22.36 57.58 62.04
C ILE A 197 23.25 58.64 61.39
N THR A 198 23.23 58.73 60.06
CA THR A 198 24.06 59.68 59.31
C THR A 198 23.56 61.13 59.44
N ASN A 199 22.25 61.32 59.69
CA ASN A 199 21.65 62.63 59.92
C ASN A 199 21.73 63.13 61.38
N THR A 200 22.31 62.34 62.30
CA THR A 200 22.61 62.79 63.67
C THR A 200 24.05 63.24 63.80
N LYS A 201 24.36 64.41 63.23
CA LYS A 201 25.42 65.33 63.67
C LYS A 201 25.32 66.64 62.90
N ASP A 202 24.55 67.58 63.46
CA ASP A 202 24.97 68.97 63.60
C ASP A 202 23.97 69.70 64.50
N GLU A 203 24.34 69.85 65.77
CA GLU A 203 24.03 71.04 66.57
C GLU A 203 24.89 71.05 67.86
N GLN A 204 26.01 71.80 67.75
CA GLN A 204 26.77 72.54 68.77
C GLN A 204 27.05 71.94 70.17
N MET A 205 28.34 71.82 70.51
CA MET A 205 28.91 72.56 71.66
C MET A 205 30.45 72.66 71.66
N MET A 206 30.89 73.74 72.30
CA MET A 206 32.19 74.45 72.30
C MET A 206 33.35 73.82 73.10
N GLN A 207 34.57 74.22 72.72
CA GLN A 207 35.81 74.46 73.52
C GLN A 207 36.76 73.30 73.90
N THR A 208 38.07 73.58 73.68
CA THR A 208 39.33 72.82 73.92
C THR A 208 39.87 73.04 75.37
N PRO A 209 41.06 72.55 75.87
CA PRO A 209 42.21 71.86 75.23
C PRO A 209 42.97 70.74 76.02
N ALA A 210 43.88 70.06 75.30
CA ALA A 210 45.19 69.42 75.67
C ALA A 210 45.29 68.07 76.44
N GLY A 211 46.01 67.10 75.81
CA GLY A 211 46.67 65.95 76.46
C GLY A 211 46.49 64.58 75.78
N MET A 212 47.46 64.10 75.00
CA MET A 212 47.55 62.74 74.40
C MET A 212 47.69 61.62 75.45
N PRO A 213 47.65 60.30 75.12
CA PRO A 213 47.13 59.58 73.93
C PRO A 213 46.28 58.32 74.29
N MET A 214 45.48 57.75 73.37
CA MET A 214 45.19 56.29 73.31
C MET A 214 44.36 55.90 72.08
N MET A 215 44.66 54.69 71.57
CA MET A 215 44.04 53.96 70.46
C MET A 215 42.51 54.00 70.40
N GLY A 216 41.96 53.97 69.18
CA GLY A 216 40.54 53.69 68.97
C GLY A 216 40.10 53.74 67.51
N SER A 217 40.28 52.62 66.82
CA SER A 217 39.75 52.27 65.50
C SER A 217 38.32 52.77 65.20
N SER A 218 38.16 53.50 64.09
CA SER A 218 36.96 53.51 63.22
C SER A 218 37.32 54.46 62.06
N VAL A 219 37.43 54.07 60.81
CA VAL A 219 36.41 53.48 59.95
C VAL A 219 37.13 52.79 58.79
N ALA A 220 37.34 51.49 58.86
CA ALA A 220 37.88 50.69 57.75
C ALA A 220 37.13 49.36 57.57
N ILE A 221 35.83 49.34 57.89
CA ILE A 221 35.02 48.11 57.79
C ILE A 221 34.22 48.04 56.46
N PHE A 222 34.08 49.14 55.72
CA PHE A 222 33.31 49.11 54.47
C PHE A 222 34.06 48.64 53.21
N SER A 223 35.33 48.24 53.32
CA SER A 223 36.10 47.74 52.16
C SER A 223 36.29 46.21 52.11
N MET A 224 35.74 45.44 53.07
CA MET A 224 35.87 43.96 53.07
C MET A 224 34.66 43.20 52.51
N MET A 225 33.62 43.87 52.02
CA MET A 225 32.37 43.22 51.57
C MET A 225 32.18 43.19 50.04
N VAL A 226 33.16 43.64 49.26
CA VAL A 226 33.09 43.61 47.78
C VAL A 226 33.29 42.20 47.18
N PRO A 227 34.12 41.28 47.73
CA PRO A 227 34.32 39.95 47.14
C PRO A 227 33.13 38.98 47.25
N PHE A 228 32.15 39.27 48.11
CA PHE A 228 30.99 38.39 48.33
C PHE A 228 29.84 38.66 47.35
N VAL A 229 29.68 39.90 46.88
CA VAL A 229 28.59 40.27 45.95
C VAL A 229 28.79 39.61 44.58
N GLU A 230 30.03 39.52 44.10
CA GLU A 230 30.36 38.95 42.80
C GLU A 230 30.20 37.41 42.76
N ASN A 231 30.52 36.74 43.87
CA ASN A 231 30.34 35.30 44.03
C ASN A 231 28.87 34.90 44.20
N ILE A 232 28.08 35.73 44.90
CA ILE A 232 26.63 35.55 45.06
C ILE A 232 25.92 35.78 43.71
N MET A 233 26.30 36.81 42.94
CA MET A 233 25.75 37.04 41.59
C MET A 233 26.16 35.94 40.59
N SER A 234 27.37 35.40 40.68
CA SER A 234 27.78 34.25 39.86
C SER A 234 26.98 32.98 40.20
N TYR A 235 26.69 32.76 41.49
CA TYR A 235 25.86 31.65 41.94
C TYR A 235 24.39 31.80 41.52
N ILE A 236 23.83 33.01 41.65
CA ILE A 236 22.47 33.36 41.22
C ILE A 236 22.35 33.25 39.69
N CYS A 237 23.31 33.75 38.92
CA CYS A 237 23.33 33.59 37.46
C CYS A 237 23.45 32.12 37.04
N LYS A 238 24.25 31.28 37.73
CA LYS A 238 24.33 29.83 37.45
C LYS A 238 23.05 29.07 37.79
N MET A 239 22.28 29.53 38.78
CA MET A 239 21.01 28.94 39.18
C MET A 239 19.87 29.34 38.23
N VAL A 240 19.83 30.60 37.79
CA VAL A 240 18.88 31.15 36.81
C VAL A 240 19.14 30.62 35.39
N THR A 241 20.40 30.29 35.05
CA THR A 241 20.77 29.72 33.74
C THR A 241 20.79 28.20 33.68
N ALA A 242 20.32 27.49 34.72
CA ALA A 242 20.06 26.05 34.69
C ALA A 242 18.84 25.70 33.81
N THR A 243 18.92 26.12 32.55
CA THR A 243 18.06 26.00 31.37
C THR A 243 17.75 24.55 30.94
N SER A 244 18.08 23.55 31.77
CA SER A 244 17.92 22.14 31.39
C SER A 244 16.49 21.62 31.50
N GLN A 245 15.64 22.19 32.38
CA GLN A 245 14.27 21.69 32.56
C GLN A 245 13.30 22.22 31.48
N GLU A 246 13.34 23.51 31.15
CA GLU A 246 12.43 24.10 30.15
C GLU A 246 12.67 23.58 28.73
N SER A 247 13.94 23.34 28.37
CA SER A 247 14.31 22.72 27.11
C SER A 247 13.85 21.25 27.02
N MET A 248 13.97 20.49 28.13
CA MET A 248 13.46 19.11 28.20
C MET A 248 11.93 19.04 28.04
N VAL A 249 11.20 19.95 28.69
CA VAL A 249 9.73 20.02 28.59
C VAL A 249 9.29 20.31 27.15
N LYS A 250 9.93 21.27 26.47
CA LYS A 250 9.65 21.55 25.05
C LYS A 250 9.92 20.35 24.14
N THR A 251 11.06 19.68 24.29
CA THR A 251 11.39 18.49 23.47
C THR A 251 10.38 17.36 23.67
N LEU A 252 9.93 17.13 24.91
CA LEU A 252 8.92 16.12 25.22
C LEU A 252 7.54 16.48 24.65
N GLN A 253 7.12 17.74 24.71
CA GLN A 253 5.85 18.22 24.12
C GLN A 253 5.81 18.07 22.60
N THR A 254 6.93 18.28 21.90
CA THR A 254 7.02 18.08 20.45
C THR A 254 6.82 16.60 20.09
N GLY A 255 7.51 15.67 20.77
CA GLY A 255 7.35 14.24 20.53
C GLY A 255 5.93 13.71 20.81
N LEU A 256 5.26 14.28 21.82
CA LEU A 256 3.86 13.99 22.18
C LEU A 256 2.88 14.27 21.02
N SER A 257 3.10 15.40 20.34
CA SER A 257 2.25 15.88 19.26
C SER A 257 2.41 15.04 17.99
N GLU A 258 3.64 14.61 17.69
CA GLU A 258 3.95 13.74 16.55
C GLU A 258 3.27 12.37 16.67
N LEU A 259 3.42 11.70 17.82
CA LEU A 259 2.82 10.40 18.12
C LEU A 259 1.28 10.40 18.10
N THR A 260 0.67 11.48 18.60
CA THR A 260 -0.79 11.66 18.58
C THR A 260 -1.32 11.73 17.15
N SER A 261 -0.58 12.41 16.26
CA SER A 261 -0.95 12.51 14.84
C SER A 261 -0.81 11.17 14.11
N GLU A 262 0.17 10.34 14.46
CA GLU A 262 0.30 8.99 13.91
C GLU A 262 -0.78 8.03 14.43
N LYS A 263 -1.30 8.25 15.65
CA LYS A 263 -2.36 7.39 16.24
C LYS A 263 -3.66 7.53 15.47
N GLN A 264 -3.98 8.75 15.03
CA GLN A 264 -5.18 9.03 14.24
C GLN A 264 -5.16 8.31 12.89
N ARG A 265 -4.00 8.15 12.26
CA ARG A 265 -3.83 7.47 10.96
C ARG A 265 -4.03 5.95 11.02
N LEU A 266 -3.93 5.34 12.20
CA LEU A 266 -3.97 3.88 12.41
C LEU A 266 -5.39 3.32 12.62
N LYS A 267 -6.36 4.20 12.96
CA LYS A 267 -7.74 3.82 13.29
C LYS A 267 -8.55 3.26 12.13
N GLU A 268 -7.98 3.18 10.93
CA GLU A 268 -8.68 2.69 9.75
C GLU A 268 -8.71 1.15 9.70
N HIS A 269 -9.88 0.60 10.03
CA HIS A 269 -10.25 -0.79 9.79
C HIS A 269 -10.37 -1.13 8.30
N GLU A 270 -10.36 -0.13 7.40
CA GLU A 270 -10.64 -0.28 5.96
C GLU A 270 -9.55 -1.08 5.19
N CYS A 271 -8.28 -1.08 5.63
CA CYS A 271 -7.20 -1.71 4.86
C CYS A 271 -7.29 -3.25 4.77
N VAL A 272 -7.75 -3.93 5.81
CA VAL A 272 -7.88 -5.41 5.80
C VAL A 272 -9.01 -5.84 4.86
N SER A 273 -10.11 -5.09 4.81
CA SER A 273 -11.17 -5.33 3.83
C SER A 273 -10.69 -5.18 2.38
N HIS A 274 -9.77 -4.24 2.12
CA HIS A 274 -9.23 -4.06 0.77
C HIS A 274 -8.45 -5.28 0.28
N LEU A 275 -7.59 -5.88 1.13
CA LEU A 275 -6.78 -7.05 0.75
C LEU A 275 -7.61 -8.33 0.61
N ASN A 276 -8.70 -8.48 1.37
CA ASN A 276 -9.65 -9.56 1.13
C ASN A 276 -10.36 -9.39 -0.22
N GLU A 277 -10.71 -8.16 -0.58
CA GLU A 277 -11.32 -7.90 -1.88
C GLU A 277 -10.33 -8.10 -3.05
N VAL A 278 -9.05 -7.79 -2.86
CA VAL A 278 -7.99 -8.15 -3.81
C VAL A 278 -8.01 -9.65 -4.10
N GLN A 279 -8.09 -10.51 -3.06
CA GLN A 279 -8.16 -11.95 -3.26
C GLN A 279 -9.40 -12.37 -4.05
N MET A 280 -10.55 -11.74 -3.82
CA MET A 280 -11.76 -12.00 -4.61
C MET A 280 -11.58 -11.63 -6.08
N CYS A 281 -10.97 -10.47 -6.35
CA CYS A 281 -10.68 -10.03 -7.72
C CYS A 281 -9.68 -10.95 -8.42
N LEU A 282 -8.60 -11.35 -7.74
CA LEU A 282 -7.61 -12.27 -8.29
C LEU A 282 -8.20 -13.67 -8.52
N SER A 283 -9.09 -14.14 -7.63
CA SER A 283 -9.84 -15.39 -7.82
C SER A 283 -10.75 -15.32 -9.04
N GLN A 284 -11.43 -14.19 -9.27
CA GLN A 284 -12.26 -14.00 -10.47
C GLN A 284 -11.41 -14.06 -11.74
N ILE A 285 -10.26 -13.37 -11.75
CA ILE A 285 -9.32 -13.41 -12.89
C ILE A 285 -8.80 -14.83 -13.12
N GLN A 286 -8.47 -15.56 -12.04
CA GLN A 286 -8.05 -16.95 -12.12
C GLN A 286 -9.15 -17.85 -12.72
N GLN A 287 -10.41 -17.67 -12.32
CA GLN A 287 -11.53 -18.44 -12.88
C GLN A 287 -11.69 -18.21 -14.38
N ILE A 288 -11.51 -16.97 -14.84
CA ILE A 288 -11.49 -16.64 -16.27
C ILE A 288 -10.36 -17.39 -16.99
N LEU A 289 -9.15 -17.43 -16.42
CA LEU A 289 -8.02 -18.17 -16.99
C LEU A 289 -8.25 -19.70 -16.99
N VAL A 290 -8.93 -20.24 -15.98
CA VAL A 290 -9.35 -21.65 -15.96
C VAL A 290 -10.38 -21.94 -17.06
N GLN A 291 -11.32 -21.03 -17.32
CA GLN A 291 -12.25 -21.18 -18.45
C GLN A 291 -11.50 -21.17 -19.78
N LEU A 292 -10.52 -20.28 -19.94
CA LEU A 292 -9.64 -20.26 -21.11
C LEU A 292 -8.85 -21.58 -21.27
N GLN A 293 -8.36 -22.15 -20.17
CA GLN A 293 -7.69 -23.46 -20.19
C GLN A 293 -8.63 -24.56 -20.70
N LYS A 294 -9.83 -24.66 -20.11
CA LYS A 294 -10.84 -25.65 -20.48
C LYS A 294 -11.27 -25.51 -21.94
N PHE A 295 -11.37 -24.28 -22.43
CA PHE A 295 -11.62 -24.00 -23.85
C PHE A 295 -10.54 -24.64 -24.73
N TRP A 296 -9.26 -24.37 -24.47
CA TRP A 296 -8.17 -24.91 -25.28
C TRP A 296 -8.05 -26.43 -25.18
N GLU A 297 -8.25 -27.01 -24.00
CA GLU A 297 -8.31 -28.47 -23.81
C GLU A 297 -9.43 -29.09 -24.65
N LYS A 298 -10.61 -28.47 -24.67
CA LYS A 298 -11.74 -28.90 -25.51
C LYS A 298 -11.38 -28.80 -26.99
N VAL A 299 -10.80 -27.70 -27.45
CA VAL A 299 -10.36 -27.56 -28.85
C VAL A 299 -9.33 -28.64 -29.23
N GLY A 300 -8.37 -28.93 -28.35
CA GLY A 300 -7.40 -30.01 -28.55
C GLY A 300 -8.08 -31.38 -28.73
N SER A 301 -9.05 -31.70 -27.87
CA SER A 301 -9.80 -32.96 -27.95
C SER A 301 -10.67 -33.07 -29.23
N LEU A 302 -11.26 -31.96 -29.67
CA LEU A 302 -12.05 -31.90 -30.90
C LEU A 302 -11.15 -32.09 -32.12
N LEU A 303 -9.95 -31.53 -32.10
CA LEU A 303 -8.96 -31.68 -33.17
C LEU A 303 -8.50 -33.15 -33.29
N ASP A 304 -8.29 -33.82 -32.16
CA ASP A 304 -7.97 -35.25 -32.13
C ASP A 304 -9.12 -36.10 -32.69
N THR A 305 -10.36 -35.76 -32.35
CA THR A 305 -11.55 -36.43 -32.87
C THR A 305 -11.69 -36.23 -34.38
N LEU A 306 -11.49 -35.00 -34.87
CA LEU A 306 -11.53 -34.67 -36.29
C LEU A 306 -10.47 -35.47 -37.06
N LYS A 307 -9.24 -35.52 -36.53
CA LYS A 307 -8.15 -36.31 -37.10
C LYS A 307 -8.53 -37.79 -37.21
N GLN A 308 -9.07 -38.38 -36.13
CA GLN A 308 -9.39 -39.79 -36.05
C GLN A 308 -10.63 -40.20 -36.85
N ARG A 309 -11.60 -39.30 -37.08
CA ARG A 309 -12.85 -39.65 -37.78
C ARG A 309 -12.84 -39.30 -39.25
N THR A 310 -12.20 -38.19 -39.64
CA THR A 310 -12.24 -37.68 -41.02
C THR A 310 -11.07 -38.20 -41.86
N PHE A 311 -9.98 -38.62 -41.22
CA PHE A 311 -8.74 -38.96 -41.91
C PHE A 311 -8.13 -40.31 -41.45
N ALA A 312 -8.89 -41.16 -40.77
CA ALA A 312 -8.45 -42.50 -40.41
C ALA A 312 -8.73 -43.51 -41.53
N GLY A 313 -7.69 -43.79 -42.32
CA GLY A 313 -7.71 -44.80 -43.39
C GLY A 313 -7.98 -44.21 -44.77
N GLU A 314 -7.43 -44.85 -45.80
CA GLU A 314 -7.58 -44.46 -47.20
C GLU A 314 -9.00 -44.76 -47.75
N ASP A 315 -9.78 -45.58 -47.05
CA ASP A 315 -11.06 -46.13 -47.52
C ASP A 315 -12.29 -45.22 -47.33
N TRP A 316 -12.19 -44.14 -46.55
CA TRP A 316 -13.34 -43.27 -46.24
C TRP A 316 -13.54 -42.11 -47.24
N ILE A 317 -12.61 -41.91 -48.18
CA ILE A 317 -12.62 -40.75 -49.09
C ILE A 317 -13.83 -40.78 -50.03
N ASP A 318 -14.28 -41.97 -50.44
CA ASP A 318 -15.43 -42.13 -51.34
C ASP A 318 -16.77 -41.95 -50.59
N GLU A 319 -16.87 -42.35 -49.33
CA GLU A 319 -18.07 -42.14 -48.48
C GLU A 319 -18.18 -40.71 -47.92
N LEU A 320 -17.04 -40.00 -47.77
CA LEU A 320 -16.98 -38.61 -47.31
C LEU A 320 -17.20 -37.60 -48.45
N ALA A 321 -17.29 -38.04 -49.71
CA ALA A 321 -17.50 -37.16 -50.86
C ALA A 321 -18.77 -36.30 -50.70
N ASP A 322 -19.85 -36.90 -50.19
CA ASP A 322 -21.13 -36.23 -49.93
C ASP A 322 -21.07 -35.26 -48.74
N LEU A 323 -20.07 -35.40 -47.86
CA LEU A 323 -19.86 -34.53 -46.68
C LEU A 323 -18.80 -33.45 -46.94
N LYS A 324 -18.17 -33.45 -48.12
CA LYS A 324 -17.12 -32.51 -48.49
C LYS A 324 -17.60 -31.07 -48.49
N GLU A 325 -18.77 -30.79 -49.05
CA GLU A 325 -19.34 -29.44 -49.10
C GLU A 325 -19.63 -28.92 -47.68
N GLN A 326 -20.26 -29.75 -46.84
CA GLN A 326 -20.52 -29.42 -45.43
C GLN A 326 -19.22 -29.19 -44.64
N PHE A 327 -18.17 -29.97 -44.91
CA PHE A 327 -16.87 -29.76 -44.29
C PHE A 327 -16.24 -28.42 -44.72
N LEU A 328 -16.31 -28.06 -46.01
CA LEU A 328 -15.81 -26.78 -46.50
C LEU A 328 -16.57 -25.59 -45.93
N GLU A 329 -17.90 -25.68 -45.82
CA GLU A 329 -18.74 -24.68 -45.14
C GLU A 329 -18.35 -24.54 -43.66
N SER A 330 -18.08 -25.65 -42.97
CA SER A 330 -17.65 -25.63 -41.57
C SER A 330 -16.29 -24.94 -41.38
N ILE A 331 -15.38 -25.01 -42.37
CA ILE A 331 -14.11 -24.29 -42.34
C ILE A 331 -14.34 -22.77 -42.44
N ASP A 332 -15.27 -22.34 -43.29
CA ASP A 332 -15.61 -20.92 -43.42
C ASP A 332 -16.26 -20.39 -42.13
N ALA A 333 -17.19 -21.14 -41.53
CA ALA A 333 -17.77 -20.81 -40.23
C ALA A 333 -16.73 -20.77 -39.10
N ALA A 334 -15.80 -21.74 -39.06
CA ALA A 334 -14.71 -21.76 -38.10
C ALA A 334 -13.80 -20.53 -38.24
N LYS A 335 -13.58 -20.04 -39.46
CA LYS A 335 -12.77 -18.84 -39.71
C LYS A 335 -13.36 -17.60 -39.05
N GLU A 336 -14.69 -17.42 -39.11
CA GLU A 336 -15.38 -16.33 -38.43
C GLU A 336 -15.26 -16.47 -36.91
N GLY A 337 -15.52 -17.67 -36.37
CA GLY A 337 -15.40 -17.96 -34.95
C GLY A 337 -14.00 -17.68 -34.39
N TRP A 338 -12.95 -18.15 -35.07
CA TRP A 338 -11.58 -17.89 -34.67
C TRP A 338 -11.19 -16.41 -34.77
N THR A 339 -11.68 -15.70 -35.78
CA THR A 339 -11.46 -14.24 -35.92
C THR A 339 -12.06 -13.50 -34.72
N HIS A 340 -13.29 -13.84 -34.34
CA HIS A 340 -13.95 -13.25 -33.18
C HIS A 340 -13.21 -13.56 -31.87
N PHE A 341 -12.81 -14.82 -31.67
CA PHE A 341 -12.00 -15.23 -30.52
C PHE A 341 -10.68 -14.46 -30.43
N GLY A 342 -9.98 -14.25 -31.55
CA GLY A 342 -8.73 -13.48 -31.59
C GLY A 342 -8.93 -12.02 -31.19
N ILE A 343 -10.02 -11.38 -31.65
CA ILE A 343 -10.40 -10.02 -31.25
C ILE A 343 -10.68 -9.95 -29.74
N SER A 344 -11.39 -10.94 -29.20
CA SER A 344 -11.66 -11.04 -27.76
C SER A 344 -10.36 -11.19 -26.97
N CYS A 345 -9.47 -12.09 -27.35
CA CYS A 345 -8.15 -12.22 -26.71
C CYS A 345 -7.34 -10.92 -26.77
N MET A 346 -7.41 -10.17 -27.87
CA MET A 346 -6.74 -8.88 -28.00
C MET A 346 -7.31 -7.84 -27.02
N LYS A 347 -8.63 -7.79 -26.84
CA LYS A 347 -9.25 -6.91 -25.84
C LYS A 347 -8.76 -7.24 -24.42
N ALA A 348 -8.75 -8.52 -24.06
CA ALA A 348 -8.23 -8.98 -22.77
C ALA A 348 -6.73 -8.68 -22.60
N ASN A 349 -5.93 -8.86 -23.66
CA ASN A 349 -4.52 -8.53 -23.67
C ASN A 349 -4.29 -7.04 -23.37
N ASN A 350 -5.03 -6.15 -24.03
CA ASN A 350 -4.94 -4.71 -23.78
C ASN A 350 -5.26 -4.34 -22.33
N ILE A 351 -6.24 -4.99 -21.71
CA ILE A 351 -6.57 -4.80 -20.29
C ILE A 351 -5.35 -5.12 -19.44
N PHE A 352 -4.79 -6.32 -19.57
CA PHE A 352 -3.60 -6.71 -18.80
C PHE A 352 -2.38 -5.84 -19.10
N SER A 353 -2.21 -5.37 -20.34
CA SER A 353 -1.13 -4.46 -20.73
C SER A 353 -1.22 -3.11 -20.02
N ILE A 354 -2.42 -2.54 -19.92
CA ILE A 354 -2.62 -1.30 -19.16
C ILE A 354 -2.31 -1.53 -17.67
N GLN A 355 -2.78 -2.65 -17.13
CA GLN A 355 -2.60 -2.96 -15.71
C GLN A 355 -1.13 -3.26 -15.37
N SER A 356 -0.41 -3.99 -16.22
CA SER A 356 1.00 -4.32 -16.01
C SER A 356 1.91 -3.08 -16.13
N ASN A 357 1.59 -2.15 -17.03
CA ASN A 357 2.48 -1.02 -17.34
C ASN A 357 2.17 0.28 -16.60
N GLN A 358 0.92 0.50 -16.18
CA GLN A 358 0.49 1.82 -15.67
C GLN A 358 -0.15 1.76 -14.29
N ALA A 359 -0.93 0.73 -13.99
CA ALA A 359 -1.81 0.74 -12.81
C ALA A 359 -1.07 0.68 -11.46
N TYR A 360 0.19 0.25 -11.46
CA TYR A 360 1.02 0.10 -10.24
C TYR A 360 2.08 1.19 -10.07
N LYS A 361 2.07 2.26 -10.88
CA LYS A 361 3.02 3.39 -10.76
C LYS A 361 2.97 4.08 -9.39
N PHE A 362 1.87 3.96 -8.65
CA PHE A 362 1.78 4.45 -7.28
C PHE A 362 2.84 3.84 -6.35
N LEU A 363 3.40 2.68 -6.69
CA LEU A 363 4.49 2.06 -5.92
C LEU A 363 5.83 2.80 -6.05
N GLU A 364 5.99 3.71 -7.01
CA GLU A 364 7.21 4.50 -7.21
C GLU A 364 7.37 5.59 -6.12
N ILE A 365 6.26 6.03 -5.53
CA ILE A 365 6.23 7.06 -4.49
C ILE A 365 5.96 6.38 -3.15
N SER A 366 6.71 6.77 -2.11
CA SER A 366 6.44 6.29 -0.76
C SER A 366 5.28 7.09 -0.14
N PRO A 367 4.26 6.47 0.45
CA PRO A 367 3.17 7.20 1.12
C PRO A 367 3.66 8.06 2.28
N SER A 368 4.79 7.67 2.91
CA SER A 368 5.45 8.46 3.95
C SER A 368 6.14 9.72 3.43
N SER A 369 6.34 9.85 2.12
CA SER A 369 6.92 11.05 1.49
C SER A 369 5.88 12.12 1.14
N LEU A 370 4.58 11.78 1.21
CA LEU A 370 3.48 12.70 0.92
C LEU A 370 3.18 13.61 2.12
N SER A 371 2.78 14.86 1.83
CA SER A 371 2.15 15.73 2.83
C SER A 371 0.80 15.14 3.26
N LYS A 372 0.23 15.62 4.38
CA LYS A 372 -1.07 15.14 4.85
C LYS A 372 -2.17 15.49 3.84
N GLU A 373 -2.11 16.69 3.29
CA GLU A 373 -3.05 17.20 2.29
C GLU A 373 -2.97 16.39 0.99
N ASP A 374 -1.76 16.09 0.50
CA ASP A 374 -1.57 15.29 -0.71
C ASP A 374 -2.00 13.84 -0.51
N TRP A 375 -1.69 13.26 0.67
CA TRP A 375 -2.13 11.91 1.01
C TRP A 375 -3.65 11.80 1.04
N GLU A 376 -4.35 12.74 1.70
CA GLU A 376 -5.81 12.74 1.81
C GLU A 376 -6.48 12.94 0.44
N LYS A 377 -5.92 13.83 -0.38
CA LYS A 377 -6.37 14.03 -1.76
C LYS A 377 -6.23 12.75 -2.59
N GLU A 378 -5.09 12.07 -2.51
CA GLU A 378 -4.88 10.83 -3.25
C GLU A 378 -5.77 9.70 -2.73
N TYR A 379 -5.90 9.55 -1.42
CA TYR A 379 -6.79 8.57 -0.80
C TYR A 379 -8.24 8.72 -1.28
N ASN A 380 -8.77 9.94 -1.23
CA ASN A 380 -10.14 10.23 -1.66
C ASN A 380 -10.33 10.01 -3.17
N ASN A 381 -9.34 10.39 -3.99
CA ASN A 381 -9.36 10.14 -5.44
C ASN A 381 -9.42 8.64 -5.76
N VAL A 382 -8.59 7.83 -5.10
CA VAL A 382 -8.57 6.37 -5.30
C VAL A 382 -9.89 5.74 -4.83
N LYS A 383 -10.42 6.18 -3.68
CA LYS A 383 -11.71 5.72 -3.16
C LYS A 383 -12.86 6.04 -4.12
N GLU A 384 -12.93 7.26 -4.64
CA GLU A 384 -13.95 7.67 -5.62
C GLU A 384 -13.86 6.84 -6.92
N LYS A 385 -12.64 6.55 -7.41
CA LYS A 385 -12.43 5.66 -8.55
C LYS A 385 -12.91 4.24 -8.24
N LEU A 386 -12.65 3.72 -7.06
CA LEU A 386 -13.06 2.39 -6.65
C LEU A 386 -14.58 2.25 -6.53
N GLU A 387 -15.28 3.28 -6.04
CA GLU A 387 -16.75 3.30 -5.93
C GLU A 387 -17.46 3.29 -7.30
N LYS A 388 -16.81 3.82 -8.34
CA LYS A 388 -17.33 3.80 -9.72
C LYS A 388 -17.30 2.42 -10.36
N ILE A 389 -16.51 1.49 -9.83
CA ILE A 389 -16.39 0.13 -10.35
C ILE A 389 -17.22 -0.79 -9.46
N ARG A 390 -18.07 -1.65 -10.04
CA ARG A 390 -18.92 -2.55 -9.24
C ARG A 390 -18.06 -3.50 -8.39
N PRO A 391 -18.36 -3.68 -7.08
CA PRO A 391 -17.66 -4.65 -6.25
C PRO A 391 -17.94 -6.08 -6.71
N ASN A 392 -16.93 -6.93 -6.60
CA ASN A 392 -17.08 -8.36 -6.88
C ASN A 392 -17.91 -8.98 -5.75
N THR A 393 -19.17 -9.30 -6.05
CA THR A 393 -20.05 -10.04 -5.15
C THR A 393 -19.86 -11.53 -5.42
N VAL A 394 -19.70 -12.32 -4.36
CA VAL A 394 -19.59 -13.78 -4.44
C VAL A 394 -20.84 -14.31 -5.15
N ASN A 395 -20.70 -14.74 -6.40
CA ASN A 395 -21.79 -15.37 -7.12
C ASN A 395 -21.90 -16.81 -6.61
N HIS A 396 -22.69 -16.99 -5.54
CA HIS A 396 -22.96 -18.29 -4.89
C HIS A 396 -23.50 -19.39 -5.83
N LYS A 397 -23.79 -19.07 -7.09
CA LYS A 397 -24.27 -20.03 -8.09
C LYS A 397 -23.17 -20.83 -8.81
N ALA A 398 -21.88 -20.49 -8.65
CA ALA A 398 -20.80 -21.16 -9.38
C ALA A 398 -20.07 -22.28 -8.60
N ILE A 399 -20.39 -22.52 -7.32
CA ILE A 399 -19.69 -23.50 -6.46
C ILE A 399 -20.42 -24.86 -6.38
N THR A 400 -21.60 -25.00 -6.99
CA THR A 400 -22.30 -26.28 -7.11
C THR A 400 -22.79 -26.49 -8.53
N GLN A 401 -21.93 -27.08 -9.37
CA GLN A 401 -22.31 -28.05 -10.40
C GLN A 401 -21.09 -28.82 -10.90
#